data_AF-A0A0A9XMM3-F1
#
_entry.id   AF-A0A0A9XMM3-F1
#
_cell.length_a   1.000
_cell.length_b   1.000
_cell.length_c   1.000
_cell.angle_alpha   90.00
_cell.angle_beta   90.00
_cell.angle_gamma   90.00
#
_symmetry.space_group_name_H-M   'P 1'
#
loop_
_entity.id
_entity.type
_entity.pdbx_description
1 polymer ?
#
loop_
_entity_poly.entity_id
_entity_poly.type
_entity_poly.pdbx_seq_one_letter_code
_entity_poly.pdbx_strand_id
1 'polypeptide(L)'
;GKQSFIKNQLQALFQPTDNKLAMKLFGSKKALMKERIRQKAAGHWVIHPCSSFRFYWDLCMLLLLVANLIILPVAISFFNDDLSTRWIAFNCLSDTIFLIDIVVNFRTGIMQQDNAEQVILDPKLIAKNYLKTWFFLDLISSIPLDYIFLIFNQDFSESFQILHAGRALRILRLAKLLSLVRLLRLSRLVRYVSQWEEVYFLNMASVFMRIFNLICMMLLIGHWSGCLQFLVPMLQGFPQNSWVAINELQEAFWLEQYSWALFKAMSHMLCIGYGRFPPQSLTDMWLTMLSMISGATCYALFLGHATNLIQSLDSSRRQYRERVKQVEEYMAYRKLPREMRQRITEYFEHRYQGKFFDEEAILGELSEKLREDVINYNCRSLVASVPFFANADGNFVSDVVTKLRYEVFQPGDIIIKEGTIGTKMYFIQEGIVDIVMANGEVATSLSDGSYFGEICLLTNARRVASVRAETYCNLFSLSVEHFNAVLDQYPLMRRTMESVAAERYRINRERMRACGSTLQSQTDCDDNMVDNKIENNVIIEEHKL
;
A
#
# COMPACT_ATOMS: atom_id res chain seq x y z
N GLY A 1 13.47 -49.01 2.95
CA GLY A 1 12.35 -48.34 3.66
C GLY A 1 12.72 -46.95 4.17
N LYS A 2 13.44 -46.85 5.30
CA LYS A 2 13.68 -45.58 6.02
C LYS A 2 14.56 -44.54 5.30
N GLN A 3 15.64 -44.93 4.61
CA GLN A 3 16.50 -43.98 3.86
C GLN A 3 15.77 -43.28 2.71
N SER A 4 14.88 -43.99 1.99
CA SER A 4 14.08 -43.39 0.92
C SER A 4 13.03 -42.42 1.45
N PHE A 5 12.48 -42.67 2.65
CA PHE A 5 11.48 -41.80 3.27
C PHE A 5 12.10 -40.45 3.71
N ILE A 6 13.26 -40.48 4.38
CA ILE A 6 13.98 -39.27 4.79
C ILE A 6 14.41 -38.45 3.57
N LYS A 7 14.93 -39.11 2.52
CA LYS A 7 15.30 -38.44 1.26
C LYS A 7 14.10 -37.75 0.60
N ASN A 8 12.94 -38.39 0.59
CA ASN A 8 11.73 -37.80 0.03
C ASN A 8 11.20 -36.62 0.86
N GLN A 9 11.29 -36.68 2.19
CA GLN A 9 10.95 -35.56 3.07
C GLN A 9 11.90 -34.37 2.88
N LEU A 10 13.21 -34.62 2.77
CA LEU A 10 14.21 -33.57 2.51
C LEU A 10 14.00 -32.92 1.14
N GLN A 11 13.66 -33.70 0.10
CA GLN A 11 13.34 -33.15 -1.21
C GLN A 11 12.05 -32.32 -1.18
N ALA A 12 11.07 -32.69 -0.37
CA ALA A 12 9.84 -31.90 -0.20
C ALA A 12 10.11 -30.52 0.43
N LEU A 13 11.12 -30.39 1.30
CA LEU A 13 11.51 -29.10 1.90
C LEU A 13 12.05 -28.09 0.87
N PHE A 14 12.60 -28.57 -0.26
CA PHE A 14 13.13 -27.73 -1.34
C PHE A 14 12.09 -27.33 -2.39
N GLN A 15 10.87 -27.86 -2.28
CA GLN A 15 9.77 -27.54 -3.18
C GLN A 15 9.02 -26.28 -2.73
N PRO A 16 8.37 -25.56 -3.66
CA PRO A 16 7.53 -24.43 -3.29
C PRO A 16 6.34 -24.86 -2.42
N THR A 17 6.18 -24.16 -1.29
CA THR A 17 5.17 -24.46 -0.28
C THR A 17 3.81 -23.89 -0.69
N ASP A 18 2.71 -24.50 -0.26
CA ASP A 18 1.36 -23.97 -0.48
C ASP A 18 1.07 -22.85 0.53
N ASN A 19 1.71 -21.69 0.34
CA ASN A 19 1.49 -20.48 1.14
C ASN A 19 0.80 -19.39 0.31
N LYS A 20 0.23 -18.38 0.97
CA LYS A 20 -0.45 -17.24 0.30
C LYS A 20 0.43 -16.58 -0.75
N LEU A 21 1.73 -16.55 -0.50
CA LEU A 21 2.75 -16.07 -1.40
C LEU A 21 2.82 -16.88 -2.70
N ALA A 22 2.94 -18.21 -2.61
CA ALA A 22 2.98 -19.09 -3.77
C ALA A 22 1.67 -19.02 -4.56
N MET A 23 0.53 -18.86 -3.90
CA MET A 23 -0.75 -18.64 -4.59
C MET A 23 -0.80 -17.30 -5.32
N LYS A 24 -0.16 -16.26 -4.79
CA LYS A 24 -0.03 -14.98 -5.48
C LYS A 24 0.93 -15.03 -6.67
N LEU A 25 2.01 -15.82 -6.56
CA LEU A 25 3.02 -15.95 -7.62
C LEU A 25 2.57 -16.87 -8.76
N PHE A 26 1.95 -18.01 -8.43
CA PHE A 26 1.55 -19.03 -9.41
C PHE A 26 0.06 -18.98 -9.77
N GLY A 27 -0.73 -18.17 -9.07
CA GLY A 27 -2.17 -17.96 -9.29
C GLY A 27 -3.07 -19.12 -8.84
N SER A 28 -2.67 -20.37 -9.10
CA SER A 28 -3.50 -21.55 -8.82
C SER A 28 -2.72 -22.73 -8.23
N LYS A 29 -3.42 -23.59 -7.49
CA LYS A 29 -2.86 -24.86 -6.98
C LYS A 29 -2.36 -25.77 -8.11
N LYS A 30 -3.02 -25.74 -9.27
CA LYS A 30 -2.61 -26.54 -10.44
C LYS A 30 -1.28 -26.05 -11.02
N ALA A 31 -1.10 -24.73 -11.13
CA ALA A 31 0.17 -24.13 -11.55
C ALA A 31 1.29 -24.41 -10.53
N LEU A 32 1.01 -24.28 -9.23
CA LEU A 32 1.96 -24.67 -8.17
C LEU A 32 2.36 -26.14 -8.26
N MET A 33 1.41 -27.03 -8.54
CA MET A 33 1.71 -28.46 -8.70
C MET A 33 2.57 -28.73 -9.95
N LYS A 34 2.29 -28.04 -11.06
CA LYS A 34 3.12 -28.09 -12.28
C LYS A 34 4.55 -27.62 -11.96
N GLU A 35 4.69 -26.59 -11.14
CA GLU A 35 5.99 -26.07 -10.73
C GLU A 35 6.76 -27.04 -9.82
N ARG A 36 6.08 -27.71 -8.88
CA ARG A 36 6.71 -28.78 -8.08
C ARG A 36 7.24 -29.92 -8.94
N ILE A 37 6.49 -30.30 -9.99
CA ILE A 37 6.93 -31.32 -10.94
C ILE A 37 8.14 -30.83 -11.72
N ARG A 38 8.12 -29.57 -12.19
CA ARG A 38 9.25 -28.95 -12.91
C ARG A 38 10.51 -28.91 -12.07
N GLN A 39 10.42 -28.51 -10.79
CA GLN A 39 11.55 -28.52 -9.87
C GLN A 39 12.11 -29.93 -9.64
N LYS A 40 11.23 -30.93 -9.49
CA LYS A 40 11.66 -32.32 -9.32
C LYS A 40 12.39 -32.85 -10.56
N ALA A 41 12.03 -32.39 -11.75
CA ALA A 41 12.66 -32.75 -13.02
C ALA A 41 13.98 -31.98 -13.29
N ALA A 42 14.16 -30.78 -12.71
CA ALA A 42 15.30 -29.89 -13.00
C ALA A 42 16.66 -30.39 -12.46
N GLY A 43 16.66 -31.36 -11.54
CA GLY A 43 17.88 -32.03 -11.10
C GLY A 43 17.88 -32.40 -9.62
N HIS A 44 18.95 -33.04 -9.18
CA HIS A 44 19.14 -33.40 -7.78
C HIS A 44 19.53 -32.18 -6.94
N TRP A 45 18.86 -31.98 -5.80
CA TRP A 45 19.17 -30.95 -4.79
C TRP A 45 19.06 -29.50 -5.30
N VAL A 46 18.15 -29.21 -6.23
CA VAL A 46 17.81 -27.83 -6.62
C VAL A 46 16.82 -27.26 -5.62
N ILE A 47 17.11 -26.07 -5.09
CA ILE A 47 16.29 -25.39 -4.09
C ILE A 47 15.42 -24.37 -4.80
N HIS A 48 14.10 -24.50 -4.64
CA HIS A 48 13.19 -23.48 -5.15
C HIS A 48 13.24 -22.23 -4.24
N PRO A 49 13.27 -20.99 -4.78
CA PRO A 49 13.34 -19.76 -3.99
C PRO A 49 12.15 -19.62 -3.02
N CYS A 50 10.95 -20.00 -3.45
CA CYS A 50 9.73 -20.01 -2.62
C CYS A 50 9.56 -21.27 -1.74
N SER A 51 10.64 -22.01 -1.46
CA SER A 51 10.57 -23.21 -0.61
C SER A 51 10.64 -22.86 0.88
N SER A 52 10.04 -23.70 1.73
CA SER A 52 10.15 -23.53 3.19
C SER A 52 11.60 -23.61 3.67
N PHE A 53 12.42 -24.49 3.08
CA PHE A 53 13.85 -24.55 3.41
C PHE A 53 14.53 -23.20 3.16
N ARG A 54 14.35 -22.62 1.95
CA ARG A 54 14.99 -21.35 1.61
C ARG A 54 14.55 -20.23 2.55
N PHE A 55 13.26 -20.16 2.89
CA PHE A 55 12.76 -19.18 3.84
C PHE A 55 13.43 -19.25 5.22
N TYR A 56 13.47 -20.43 5.84
CA TYR A 56 14.10 -20.59 7.17
C TYR A 56 15.62 -20.42 7.11
N TRP A 57 16.25 -20.84 6.02
CA TRP A 57 17.67 -20.61 5.77
C TRP A 57 17.97 -19.11 5.71
N ASP A 58 17.23 -18.36 4.89
CA ASP A 58 17.40 -16.90 4.78
C ASP A 58 17.13 -16.19 6.11
N LEU A 59 16.15 -16.64 6.90
CA LEU A 59 15.89 -16.11 8.24
C LEU A 59 17.08 -16.36 9.19
N CYS A 60 17.64 -17.56 9.18
CA CYS A 60 18.83 -17.89 9.97
C CYS A 60 20.03 -17.05 9.54
N MET A 61 20.25 -16.93 8.22
CA MET A 61 21.30 -16.10 7.64
C MET A 61 21.13 -14.63 8.00
N LEU A 62 19.90 -14.11 7.95
CA LEU A 62 19.57 -12.73 8.33
C LEU A 62 19.96 -12.44 9.79
N LEU A 63 19.55 -13.31 10.72
CA LEU A 63 19.87 -13.17 12.14
C LEU A 63 21.38 -13.25 12.37
N LEU A 64 22.05 -14.21 11.74
CA LEU A 64 23.51 -14.36 11.85
C LEU A 64 24.25 -13.15 11.25
N LEU A 65 23.79 -12.64 10.10
CA LEU A 65 24.34 -11.45 9.44
C LEU A 65 24.22 -10.22 10.34
N VAL A 66 23.02 -9.93 10.85
CA VAL A 66 22.79 -8.78 11.74
C VAL A 66 23.67 -8.88 12.99
N ALA A 67 23.73 -10.07 13.61
CA ALA A 67 24.60 -10.30 14.76
C ALA A 67 26.08 -10.04 14.42
N ASN A 68 26.59 -10.54 13.28
CA ASN A 68 27.97 -10.31 12.87
C ASN A 68 28.26 -8.83 12.56
N LEU A 69 27.35 -8.14 11.87
CA LEU A 69 27.54 -6.74 11.49
C LEU A 69 27.52 -5.78 12.70
N ILE A 70 26.94 -6.20 13.82
CA ILE A 70 26.97 -5.47 15.10
C ILE A 70 28.15 -5.91 15.97
N ILE A 71 28.39 -7.21 16.13
CA ILE A 71 29.39 -7.72 17.09
C ILE A 71 30.82 -7.52 16.58
N LEU A 72 31.09 -7.71 15.29
CA LEU A 72 32.45 -7.66 14.75
C LEU A 72 33.12 -6.27 14.90
N PRO A 73 32.48 -5.13 14.54
CA PRO A 73 33.08 -3.81 14.72
C PRO A 73 33.39 -3.51 16.19
N VAL A 74 32.51 -3.92 17.10
CA VAL A 74 32.71 -3.73 18.54
C VAL A 74 33.92 -4.52 19.02
N ALA A 75 33.97 -5.81 18.68
CA ALA A 75 35.08 -6.67 19.05
C ALA A 75 36.42 -6.11 18.55
N ILE A 76 36.50 -5.81 17.25
CA ILE A 76 37.74 -5.31 16.61
C ILE A 76 38.22 -3.99 17.26
N SER A 77 37.28 -3.11 17.62
CA SER A 77 37.59 -1.75 18.07
C SER A 77 37.87 -1.64 19.57
N PHE A 78 37.09 -2.33 20.40
CA PHE A 78 37.10 -2.15 21.86
C PHE A 78 37.71 -3.31 22.64
N PHE A 79 37.84 -4.50 22.03
CA PHE A 79 38.44 -5.66 22.67
C PHE A 79 39.85 -5.90 22.11
N ASN A 80 40.82 -6.05 23.02
CA ASN A 80 42.21 -6.36 22.66
C ASN A 80 42.53 -7.86 22.79
N ASP A 81 41.71 -8.62 23.54
CA ASP A 81 41.86 -10.07 23.75
C ASP A 81 41.09 -10.91 22.69
N ASP A 82 41.34 -10.62 21.41
CA ASP A 82 40.71 -11.27 20.25
C ASP A 82 41.14 -12.75 20.08
N LEU A 83 41.92 -13.30 21.01
CA LEU A 83 42.42 -14.68 21.00
C LEU A 83 41.68 -15.62 21.95
N SER A 84 40.62 -15.14 22.63
CA SER A 84 39.81 -16.02 23.48
C SER A 84 39.22 -17.18 22.66
N THR A 85 39.32 -18.40 23.17
CA THR A 85 38.79 -19.61 22.51
C THR A 85 37.32 -19.47 22.14
N ARG A 86 36.51 -18.77 22.96
CA ARG A 86 35.10 -18.49 22.68
C ARG A 86 34.89 -17.61 21.46
N TRP A 87 35.72 -16.58 21.29
CA TRP A 87 35.65 -15.66 20.16
C TRP A 87 36.07 -16.33 18.85
N ILE A 88 37.14 -17.11 18.90
CA ILE A 88 37.60 -17.90 17.75
C ILE A 88 36.55 -18.93 17.35
N ALA A 89 35.97 -19.65 18.32
CA ALA A 89 34.91 -20.62 18.04
C ALA A 89 33.68 -19.96 17.39
N PHE A 90 33.25 -18.79 17.88
CA PHE A 90 32.15 -18.04 17.30
C PHE A 90 32.43 -17.61 15.85
N ASN A 91 33.60 -17.03 15.56
CA ASN A 91 33.97 -16.61 14.21
C ASN A 91 34.11 -17.80 13.25
N CYS A 92 34.74 -18.89 13.69
CA CYS A 92 34.90 -20.10 12.90
C CYS A 92 33.55 -20.73 12.54
N LEU A 93 32.63 -20.81 13.50
CA LEU A 93 31.27 -21.30 13.27
C LEU A 93 30.50 -20.39 12.29
N SER A 94 30.56 -19.07 12.50
CA SER A 94 29.92 -18.08 11.64
C SER A 94 30.43 -18.17 10.21
N ASP A 95 31.75 -18.16 10.02
CA ASP A 95 32.41 -18.23 8.71
C ASP A 95 32.10 -19.55 8.00
N THR A 96 32.02 -20.67 8.74
CA THR A 96 31.60 -21.97 8.19
C THR A 96 30.16 -21.93 7.66
N ILE A 97 29.22 -21.34 8.39
CA ILE A 97 27.83 -21.20 7.94
C ILE A 97 27.75 -20.33 6.68
N PHE A 98 28.53 -19.25 6.61
CA PHE A 98 28.61 -18.40 5.41
C PHE A 98 29.26 -19.08 4.21
N LEU A 99 30.18 -20.03 4.40
CA LEU A 99 30.70 -20.87 3.32
C LEU A 99 29.64 -21.86 2.83
N ILE A 100 28.83 -22.43 3.74
CA ILE A 100 27.70 -23.29 3.36
C ILE A 100 26.66 -22.49 2.55
N ASP A 101 26.41 -21.22 2.91
CA ASP A 101 25.50 -20.34 2.18
C ASP A 101 25.89 -20.16 0.70
N ILE A 102 27.18 -20.06 0.40
CA ILE A 102 27.68 -20.03 -0.99
C ILE A 102 27.25 -21.30 -1.74
N VAL A 103 27.39 -22.48 -1.13
CA VAL A 103 26.98 -23.76 -1.72
C VAL A 103 25.46 -23.80 -1.93
N VAL A 104 24.68 -23.29 -0.99
CA VAL A 104 23.22 -23.17 -1.10
C VAL A 104 22.82 -22.23 -2.26
N ASN A 105 23.53 -21.11 -2.44
CA ASN A 105 23.28 -20.17 -3.52
C ASN A 105 23.58 -20.75 -4.92
N PHE A 106 24.60 -21.62 -5.05
CA PHE A 106 24.83 -22.39 -6.29
C PHE A 106 23.68 -23.34 -6.67
N ARG A 107 22.78 -23.65 -5.73
CA ARG A 107 21.64 -24.56 -5.92
C ARG A 107 20.28 -23.88 -5.84
N THR A 108 20.23 -22.58 -5.56
CA THR A 108 18.97 -21.85 -5.42
C THR A 108 18.53 -21.28 -6.77
N GLY A 109 17.27 -21.52 -7.14
CA GLY A 109 16.67 -21.01 -8.37
C GLY A 109 16.58 -19.48 -8.39
N ILE A 110 16.64 -18.91 -9.60
CA ILE A 110 16.63 -17.46 -9.82
C ILE A 110 15.24 -17.03 -10.29
N MET A 111 14.65 -16.02 -9.65
CA MET A 111 13.42 -15.38 -10.12
C MET A 111 13.78 -14.29 -11.13
N GLN A 112 13.15 -14.29 -12.32
CA GLN A 112 13.31 -13.21 -13.28
C GLN A 112 12.35 -12.06 -12.97
N GLN A 113 12.85 -10.82 -13.03
CA GLN A 113 12.06 -9.61 -12.79
C GLN A 113 10.96 -9.40 -13.84
N ASP A 114 11.21 -9.79 -15.10
CA ASP A 114 10.28 -9.54 -16.21
C ASP A 114 9.20 -10.62 -16.36
N ASN A 115 9.40 -11.82 -15.79
CA ASN A 115 8.46 -12.94 -15.84
C ASN A 115 8.54 -13.75 -14.55
N ALA A 116 7.82 -13.28 -13.52
CA ALA A 116 7.79 -13.90 -12.20
C ALA A 116 7.31 -15.38 -12.21
N GLU A 117 6.60 -15.80 -13.25
CA GLU A 117 6.15 -17.18 -13.44
C GLU A 117 7.28 -18.15 -13.87
N GLN A 118 8.40 -17.65 -14.40
CA GLN A 118 9.49 -18.49 -14.88
C GLN A 118 10.72 -18.42 -13.96
N VAL A 119 10.71 -19.25 -12.92
CA VAL A 119 11.91 -19.48 -12.10
C VAL A 119 12.93 -20.28 -12.92
N ILE A 120 14.19 -19.83 -12.96
CA ILE A 120 15.27 -20.60 -13.57
C ILE A 120 15.72 -21.66 -12.57
N LEU A 121 15.59 -22.94 -12.95
CA LEU A 121 15.94 -24.09 -12.10
C LEU A 121 17.12 -24.93 -12.65
N ASP A 122 17.64 -24.62 -13.84
CA ASP A 122 18.81 -25.31 -14.40
C ASP A 122 20.08 -24.99 -13.57
N PRO A 123 20.71 -25.99 -12.93
CA PRO A 123 21.91 -25.78 -12.11
C PRO A 123 23.07 -25.12 -12.85
N LYS A 124 23.24 -25.40 -14.15
CA LYS A 124 24.34 -24.82 -14.94
C LYS A 124 24.14 -23.32 -15.14
N LEU A 125 22.90 -22.92 -15.44
CA LEU A 125 22.55 -21.53 -15.64
C LEU A 125 22.60 -20.75 -14.32
N ILE A 126 22.13 -21.34 -13.22
CA ILE A 126 22.25 -20.79 -11.87
C ILE A 126 23.72 -20.51 -11.53
N ALA A 127 24.58 -21.51 -11.68
CA ALA A 127 26.00 -21.37 -11.37
C ALA A 127 26.69 -20.29 -12.23
N LYS A 128 26.42 -20.27 -13.55
CA LYS A 128 26.99 -19.27 -14.46
C LYS A 128 26.58 -17.84 -14.07
N ASN A 129 25.30 -17.64 -13.71
CA ASN A 129 24.81 -16.33 -13.32
C ASN A 129 25.40 -15.89 -11.96
N TYR A 130 25.48 -16.80 -10.99
CA TYR A 130 26.05 -16.49 -9.67
C TYR A 130 27.55 -16.17 -9.73
N LEU A 131 28.33 -16.92 -10.52
CA LEU A 131 29.75 -16.67 -10.76
C LEU A 131 30.02 -15.29 -11.40
N LYS A 132 29.13 -14.83 -12.28
CA LYS A 132 29.28 -13.54 -12.97
C LYS A 132 28.93 -12.34 -12.07
N THR A 133 28.12 -12.54 -11.04
CA THR A 133 27.50 -11.46 -10.27
C THR A 133 28.10 -11.32 -8.87
N TRP A 134 27.78 -12.24 -7.97
CA TRP A 134 27.99 -12.05 -6.53
C TRP A 134 28.99 -13.01 -5.89
N PHE A 135 29.37 -14.08 -6.60
CA PHE A 135 30.23 -15.14 -6.05
C PHE A 135 31.53 -14.61 -5.43
N PHE A 136 32.28 -13.76 -6.14
CA PHE A 136 33.58 -13.30 -5.64
C PHE A 136 33.45 -12.44 -4.38
N LEU A 137 32.41 -11.62 -4.29
CA LEU A 137 32.13 -10.81 -3.10
C LEU A 137 31.74 -11.69 -1.92
N ASP A 138 30.90 -12.69 -2.16
CA ASP A 138 30.47 -13.63 -1.14
C ASP A 138 31.65 -14.50 -0.64
N LEU A 139 32.55 -14.90 -1.55
CA LEU A 139 33.75 -15.68 -1.22
C LEU A 139 34.72 -14.88 -0.37
N ILE A 140 35.10 -13.67 -0.81
CA ILE A 140 36.05 -12.80 -0.09
C ILE A 140 35.53 -12.47 1.31
N SER A 141 34.22 -12.24 1.45
CA SER A 141 33.60 -11.91 2.74
C SER A 141 33.38 -13.11 3.67
N SER A 142 33.51 -14.35 3.17
CA SER A 142 33.34 -15.59 3.95
C SER A 142 34.66 -16.23 4.37
N ILE A 143 35.78 -15.88 3.73
CA ILE A 143 37.11 -16.44 4.07
C ILE A 143 37.68 -15.73 5.31
N PRO A 144 38.14 -16.48 6.34
CA PRO A 144 38.81 -15.91 7.51
C PRO A 144 40.24 -15.46 7.19
N LEU A 145 40.39 -14.34 6.48
CA LEU A 145 41.70 -13.81 6.06
C LEU A 145 42.60 -13.44 7.25
N ASP A 146 42.00 -13.04 8.37
CA ASP A 146 42.70 -12.74 9.63
C ASP A 146 43.40 -13.97 10.21
N TYR A 147 42.70 -15.09 10.35
CA TYR A 147 43.29 -16.33 10.88
C TYR A 147 44.31 -16.94 9.92
N ILE A 148 44.02 -16.92 8.62
CA ILE A 148 44.97 -17.39 7.60
C ILE A 148 46.27 -16.57 7.68
N PHE A 149 46.16 -15.24 7.74
CA PHE A 149 47.32 -14.36 7.86
C PHE A 149 48.10 -14.59 9.15
N LEU A 150 47.44 -14.81 10.28
CA LEU A 150 48.10 -15.10 11.56
C LEU A 150 48.87 -16.43 11.51
N ILE A 151 48.28 -17.49 10.97
CA ILE A 151 48.93 -18.81 10.84
C ILE A 151 50.20 -18.71 9.96
N PHE A 152 50.09 -18.10 8.78
CA PHE A 152 51.24 -17.95 7.87
C PHE A 152 52.39 -17.11 8.46
N ASN A 153 52.09 -16.12 9.29
CA ASN A 153 53.12 -15.29 9.93
C ASN A 153 53.68 -15.89 11.22
N GLN A 154 52.98 -16.82 11.87
CA GLN A 154 53.47 -17.53 13.04
C GLN A 154 54.67 -18.42 12.67
N ASP A 155 54.57 -19.14 11.54
CA ASP A 155 55.64 -20.00 11.01
C ASP A 155 56.91 -19.21 10.64
N PHE A 156 56.77 -17.94 10.22
CA PHE A 156 57.91 -17.07 9.89
C PHE A 156 58.62 -16.49 11.14
N SER A 157 57.94 -16.46 12.29
CA SER A 157 58.42 -15.80 13.51
C SER A 157 59.31 -16.67 14.40
N GLU A 158 59.28 -18.00 14.26
CA GLU A 158 60.16 -18.91 15.00
C GLU A 158 61.66 -18.74 14.65
N SER A 159 61.99 -18.16 13.49
CA SER A 159 63.38 -18.02 13.03
C SER A 159 64.13 -16.75 13.49
N PHE A 160 63.51 -15.76 14.16
CA PHE A 160 64.20 -14.49 14.47
C PHE A 160 63.72 -13.82 15.77
N GLN A 161 64.33 -14.13 16.92
CA GLN A 161 63.71 -13.88 18.23
C GLN A 161 63.82 -12.46 18.87
N ILE A 162 64.59 -11.48 18.36
CA ILE A 162 64.96 -10.31 19.23
C ILE A 162 64.52 -8.91 18.72
N LEU A 163 63.98 -8.75 17.51
CA LEU A 163 63.54 -7.42 16.97
C LEU A 163 62.01 -7.23 16.89
N HIS A 164 61.22 -7.97 17.68
CA HIS A 164 59.85 -8.34 17.28
C HIS A 164 58.66 -7.62 17.95
N ALA A 165 58.79 -6.85 19.04
CA ALA A 165 57.61 -6.23 19.68
C ALA A 165 56.86 -5.24 18.74
N GLY A 166 57.59 -4.34 18.07
CA GLY A 166 56.99 -3.39 17.12
C GLY A 166 56.57 -4.01 15.77
N ARG A 167 57.08 -5.19 15.41
CA ARG A 167 56.63 -5.96 14.24
C ARG A 167 55.36 -6.76 14.58
N ALA A 168 55.31 -7.42 15.73
CA ALA A 168 54.15 -8.15 16.23
C ALA A 168 52.92 -7.22 16.38
N LEU A 169 53.09 -6.03 16.97
CA LEU A 169 52.01 -5.03 17.08
C LEU A 169 51.51 -4.54 15.70
N ARG A 170 52.37 -4.48 14.68
CA ARG A 170 51.95 -4.16 13.31
C ARG A 170 51.17 -5.31 12.67
N ILE A 171 51.63 -6.54 12.85
CA ILE A 171 50.96 -7.75 12.34
C ILE A 171 49.56 -7.91 12.96
N LEU A 172 49.42 -7.69 14.26
CA LEU A 172 48.12 -7.71 14.95
C LEU A 172 47.16 -6.63 14.43
N ARG A 173 47.66 -5.40 14.22
CA ARG A 173 46.86 -4.31 13.62
C ARG A 173 46.41 -4.64 12.19
N LEU A 174 47.27 -5.26 11.38
CA LEU A 174 46.92 -5.69 10.03
C LEU A 174 45.90 -6.84 10.04
N ALA A 175 46.02 -7.80 10.97
CA ALA A 175 45.03 -8.87 11.13
C ALA A 175 43.65 -8.30 11.48
N LYS A 176 43.58 -7.31 12.39
CA LYS A 176 42.33 -6.58 12.72
C LYS A 176 41.70 -5.90 11.49
N LEU A 177 42.51 -5.30 10.61
CA LEU A 177 42.04 -4.69 9.37
C LEU A 177 41.52 -5.74 8.37
N LEU A 178 42.14 -6.92 8.30
CA LEU A 178 41.66 -8.02 7.46
C LEU A 178 40.32 -8.58 7.95
N SER A 179 40.06 -8.59 9.26
CA SER A 179 38.75 -8.98 9.80
C SER A 179 37.60 -8.07 9.33
N LEU A 180 37.88 -6.79 9.00
CA LEU A 180 36.87 -5.86 8.46
C LEU A 180 36.36 -6.26 7.07
N VAL A 181 37.07 -7.12 6.33
CA VAL A 181 36.60 -7.67 5.05
C VAL A 181 35.27 -8.42 5.23
N ARG A 182 35.02 -8.98 6.43
CA ARG A 182 33.73 -9.58 6.79
C ARG A 182 32.56 -8.58 6.76
N LEU A 183 32.77 -7.26 6.79
CA LEU A 183 31.69 -6.26 6.67
C LEU A 183 31.11 -6.19 5.25
N LEU A 184 31.82 -6.70 4.23
CA LEU A 184 31.29 -6.85 2.86
C LEU A 184 30.06 -7.78 2.80
N ARG A 185 29.80 -8.54 3.88
CA ARG A 185 28.57 -9.30 4.11
C ARG A 185 27.31 -8.44 4.08
N LEU A 186 27.42 -7.12 4.27
CA LEU A 186 26.31 -6.19 4.11
C LEU A 186 25.61 -6.33 2.75
N SER A 187 26.37 -6.65 1.70
CA SER A 187 25.80 -6.92 0.38
C SER A 187 24.78 -8.06 0.42
N ARG A 188 25.02 -9.13 1.19
CA ARG A 188 24.06 -10.22 1.40
C ARG A 188 22.83 -9.76 2.15
N LEU A 189 23.01 -8.96 3.21
CA LEU A 189 21.90 -8.39 3.99
C LEU A 189 20.95 -7.59 3.10
N VAL A 190 21.49 -6.66 2.29
CA VAL A 190 20.69 -5.84 1.37
C VAL A 190 19.93 -6.73 0.39
N ARG A 191 20.58 -7.74 -0.21
CA ARG A 191 19.91 -8.67 -1.13
C ARG A 191 18.78 -9.45 -0.46
N TYR A 192 19.00 -9.98 0.74
CA TYR A 192 17.99 -10.73 1.47
C TYR A 192 16.81 -9.84 1.86
N VAL A 193 17.06 -8.64 2.36
CA VAL A 193 16.00 -7.68 2.70
C VAL A 193 15.20 -7.29 1.44
N SER A 194 15.86 -6.96 0.33
CA SER A 194 15.18 -6.60 -0.93
C SER A 194 14.35 -7.76 -1.50
N GLN A 195 14.90 -8.98 -1.49
CA GLN A 195 14.18 -10.17 -1.92
C GLN A 195 12.99 -10.45 -1.01
N TRP A 196 13.14 -10.26 0.30
CA TRP A 196 12.03 -10.41 1.25
C TRP A 196 10.97 -9.33 1.08
N GLU A 197 11.36 -8.09 0.80
CA GLU A 197 10.45 -6.98 0.49
C GLU A 197 9.59 -7.29 -0.74
N GLU A 198 10.22 -7.71 -1.84
CA GLU A 198 9.56 -8.07 -3.09
C GLU A 198 8.61 -9.26 -2.94
N VAL A 199 9.02 -10.25 -2.16
CA VAL A 199 8.28 -11.50 -1.99
C VAL A 199 7.14 -11.34 -0.98
N TYR A 200 7.38 -10.78 0.20
CA TYR A 200 6.42 -10.86 1.32
C TYR A 200 5.58 -9.61 1.56
N PHE A 201 6.04 -8.43 1.13
CA PHE A 201 5.41 -7.16 1.52
C PHE A 201 4.72 -6.49 0.34
N LEU A 202 3.43 -6.79 0.20
CA LEU A 202 2.59 -6.20 -0.85
C LEU A 202 1.67 -5.15 -0.23
N ASN A 203 1.51 -4.01 -0.91
CA ASN A 203 0.65 -2.88 -0.54
C ASN A 203 1.32 -1.90 0.46
N MET A 204 0.57 -1.34 1.42
CA MET A 204 0.98 -0.27 2.32
C MET A 204 2.09 -0.67 3.30
N ALA A 205 2.18 -1.96 3.65
CA ALA A 205 3.26 -2.47 4.47
C ALA A 205 4.65 -2.26 3.83
N SER A 206 4.75 -2.21 2.50
CA SER A 206 6.02 -1.94 1.80
C SER A 206 6.57 -0.55 2.11
N VAL A 207 5.72 0.48 2.16
CA VAL A 207 6.15 1.87 2.46
C VAL A 207 6.67 1.97 3.89
N PHE A 208 5.97 1.36 4.85
CA PHE A 208 6.40 1.28 6.24
C PHE A 208 7.70 0.48 6.40
N MET A 209 7.79 -0.68 5.74
CA MET A 209 9.00 -1.52 5.77
C MET A 209 10.20 -0.80 5.17
N ARG A 210 10.03 -0.01 4.11
CA ARG A 210 11.13 0.76 3.52
C ARG A 210 11.70 1.80 4.48
N ILE A 211 10.84 2.50 5.23
CA ILE A 211 11.29 3.42 6.29
C ILE A 211 11.94 2.68 7.44
N PHE A 212 11.36 1.57 7.89
CA PHE A 212 11.93 0.74 8.94
C PHE A 212 13.34 0.24 8.55
N ASN A 213 13.49 -0.30 7.34
CA ASN A 213 14.77 -0.75 6.79
C ASN A 213 15.79 0.40 6.73
N LEU A 214 15.36 1.59 6.32
CA LEU A 214 16.22 2.77 6.31
C LEU A 214 16.67 3.17 7.72
N ILE A 215 15.79 3.18 8.71
CA ILE A 215 16.15 3.45 10.11
C ILE A 215 17.16 2.41 10.61
N CYS A 216 16.93 1.12 10.36
CA CYS A 216 17.88 0.08 10.73
C CYS A 216 19.25 0.27 10.07
N MET A 217 19.28 0.64 8.78
CA MET A 217 20.52 0.95 8.05
C MET A 217 21.22 2.20 8.61
N MET A 218 20.49 3.25 8.98
CA MET A 218 21.05 4.44 9.63
C MET A 218 21.69 4.10 10.97
N LEU A 219 21.01 3.30 11.80
CA LEU A 219 21.56 2.84 13.08
C LEU A 219 22.83 2.00 12.87
N LEU A 220 22.86 1.15 11.85
CA LEU A 220 24.04 0.35 11.52
C LEU A 220 25.22 1.21 11.04
N ILE A 221 24.96 2.20 10.17
CA ILE A 221 26.00 3.14 9.71
C ILE A 221 26.51 4.01 10.87
N GLY A 222 25.61 4.48 11.75
CA GLY A 222 25.98 5.23 12.95
C GLY A 222 26.84 4.38 13.90
N HIS A 223 26.47 3.12 14.10
CA HIS A 223 27.23 2.14 14.86
C HIS A 223 28.64 1.92 14.27
N TRP A 224 28.75 1.69 12.97
CA TRP A 224 30.04 1.52 12.29
C TRP A 224 30.90 2.77 12.32
N SER A 225 30.29 3.94 12.13
CA SER A 225 31.00 5.21 12.25
C SER A 225 31.53 5.41 13.66
N GLY A 226 30.75 5.06 14.70
CA GLY A 226 31.21 5.10 16.09
C GLY A 226 32.41 4.18 16.33
N CYS A 227 32.28 2.91 15.93
CA CYS A 227 33.38 1.94 16.03
C CYS A 227 34.64 2.42 15.29
N LEU A 228 34.50 2.91 14.05
CA LEU A 228 35.61 3.44 13.26
C LEU A 228 36.29 4.64 13.93
N GLN A 229 35.50 5.55 14.52
CA GLN A 229 36.02 6.73 15.21
C GLN A 229 36.85 6.39 16.45
N PHE A 230 36.59 5.25 17.10
CA PHE A 230 37.43 4.74 18.20
C PHE A 230 38.60 3.87 17.69
N LEU A 231 38.34 3.03 16.67
CA LEU A 231 39.32 2.12 16.08
C LEU A 231 40.56 2.85 15.56
N VAL A 232 40.40 3.98 14.87
CA VAL A 232 41.56 4.66 14.26
C VAL A 232 42.53 5.22 15.31
N PRO A 233 42.09 5.97 16.35
CA PRO A 233 42.95 6.32 17.47
C PRO A 233 43.61 5.11 18.14
N MET A 234 42.88 4.00 18.31
CA MET A 234 43.43 2.75 18.87
C MET A 234 44.57 2.20 17.99
N LEU A 235 44.39 2.16 16.66
CA LEU A 235 45.44 1.75 15.72
C LEU A 235 46.66 2.68 15.71
N GLN A 236 46.50 3.95 16.08
CA GLN A 236 47.59 4.93 16.22
C GLN A 236 48.28 4.89 17.59
N GLY A 237 47.79 4.09 18.54
CA GLY A 237 48.31 4.06 19.91
C GLY A 237 47.87 5.24 20.77
N PHE A 238 46.65 5.73 20.56
CA PHE A 238 46.00 6.81 21.32
C PHE A 238 46.87 8.08 21.46
N PRO A 239 47.12 8.82 20.37
CA PRO A 239 47.92 10.04 20.44
C PRO A 239 47.24 11.07 21.35
N GLN A 240 48.03 11.91 22.05
CA GLN A 240 47.52 12.84 23.07
C GLN A 240 46.50 13.85 22.55
N ASN A 241 46.56 14.19 21.27
CA ASN A 241 45.62 15.08 20.59
C ASN A 241 44.42 14.36 19.97
N SER A 242 44.27 13.05 20.20
CA SER A 242 43.06 12.33 19.80
C SER A 242 41.90 12.63 20.74
N TRP A 243 40.68 12.60 20.21
CA TRP A 243 39.47 12.77 20.99
C TRP A 243 39.35 11.74 22.14
N VAL A 244 39.88 10.53 21.97
CA VAL A 244 39.87 9.50 23.04
C VAL A 244 40.76 9.94 24.20
N ALA A 245 41.97 10.41 23.89
CA ALA A 245 42.94 10.84 24.90
C ALA A 245 42.55 12.12 25.63
N ILE A 246 41.99 13.09 24.89
CA ILE A 246 41.49 14.35 25.45
C ILE A 246 40.34 14.10 26.44
N ASN A 247 39.53 13.06 26.21
CA ASN A 247 38.41 12.71 27.09
C ASN A 247 38.79 11.68 28.17
N GLU A 248 40.07 11.30 28.30
CA GLU A 248 40.57 10.33 29.29
C GLU A 248 39.85 8.96 29.20
N LEU A 249 39.47 8.54 27.99
CA LEU A 249 38.68 7.33 27.76
C LEU A 249 39.51 6.05 27.55
N GLN A 250 40.85 6.13 27.53
CA GLN A 250 41.72 4.98 27.17
C GLN A 250 41.55 3.79 28.12
N GLU A 251 41.46 4.07 29.42
CA GLU A 251 41.33 3.07 30.48
C GLU A 251 39.88 2.88 30.96
N ALA A 252 38.93 3.60 30.34
CA ALA A 252 37.52 3.49 30.67
C ALA A 252 36.96 2.11 30.27
N PHE A 253 35.89 1.69 30.94
CA PHE A 253 35.21 0.46 30.59
C PHE A 253 34.70 0.52 29.13
N TRP A 254 34.82 -0.58 28.38
CA TRP A 254 34.53 -0.61 26.94
C TRP A 254 33.13 -0.07 26.58
N LEU A 255 32.13 -0.25 27.46
CA LEU A 255 30.79 0.25 27.24
C LEU A 255 30.74 1.79 27.29
N GLU A 256 31.54 2.42 28.15
CA GLU A 256 31.67 3.86 28.22
C GLU A 256 32.36 4.41 26.97
N GLN A 257 33.46 3.77 26.55
CA GLN A 257 34.15 4.08 25.30
C GLN A 257 33.21 3.99 24.09
N TYR A 258 32.46 2.89 23.98
CA TYR A 258 31.49 2.66 22.92
C TYR A 258 30.36 3.69 22.94
N SER A 259 29.83 4.00 24.13
CA SER A 259 28.72 4.95 24.29
C SER A 259 29.13 6.35 23.82
N TRP A 260 30.32 6.83 24.20
CA TRP A 260 30.83 8.12 23.73
C TRP A 260 31.14 8.13 22.23
N ALA A 261 31.71 7.05 21.70
CA ALA A 261 31.99 6.92 20.28
C ALA A 261 30.69 6.91 19.44
N LEU A 262 29.68 6.18 19.89
CA LEU A 262 28.35 6.14 19.27
C LEU A 262 27.66 7.50 19.38
N PHE A 263 27.70 8.14 20.54
CA PHE A 263 27.16 9.49 20.72
C PHE A 263 27.77 10.48 19.74
N LYS A 264 29.10 10.46 19.57
CA LYS A 264 29.81 11.30 18.60
C LYS A 264 29.36 11.02 17.16
N ALA A 265 29.29 9.75 16.75
CA ALA A 265 28.83 9.37 15.41
C ALA A 265 27.35 9.74 15.15
N MET A 266 26.47 9.50 16.12
CA MET A 266 25.06 9.89 16.03
C MET A 266 24.87 11.41 16.01
N SER A 267 25.71 12.18 16.72
CA SER A 267 25.70 13.64 16.66
C SER A 267 26.04 14.16 15.26
N HIS A 268 26.96 13.51 14.56
CA HIS A 268 27.24 13.83 13.15
C HIS A 268 26.09 13.39 12.23
N MET A 269 25.52 12.20 12.46
CA MET A 269 24.41 11.65 11.67
C MET A 269 23.17 12.55 11.68
N LEU A 270 22.81 13.06 12.86
CA LEU A 270 21.62 13.88 13.07
C LEU A 270 21.91 15.39 12.95
N CYS A 271 23.09 15.76 12.44
CA CYS A 271 23.50 17.15 12.23
C CYS A 271 23.46 18.02 13.52
N ILE A 272 23.78 17.44 14.68
CA ILE A 272 23.77 18.13 15.98
C ILE A 272 25.10 18.83 16.25
N GLY A 273 26.23 18.13 16.08
CA GLY A 273 27.55 18.68 16.42
C GLY A 273 28.64 17.62 16.60
N TYR A 274 29.79 18.02 17.16
CA TYR A 274 31.04 17.24 17.20
C TYR A 274 31.21 16.31 18.42
N GLY A 275 30.24 16.29 19.34
CA GLY A 275 30.38 15.70 20.67
C GLY A 275 30.87 16.75 21.68
N ARG A 276 31.81 16.38 22.57
CA ARG A 276 32.30 17.26 23.64
C ARG A 276 33.25 18.35 23.14
N PHE A 277 34.10 18.03 22.16
CA PHE A 277 35.11 18.94 21.62
C PHE A 277 35.23 18.79 20.09
N PRO A 278 35.60 19.86 19.36
CA PRO A 278 35.94 19.76 17.93
C PRO A 278 37.24 18.98 17.73
N PRO A 279 37.46 18.36 16.55
CA PRO A 279 38.66 17.57 16.26
C PRO A 279 39.93 18.40 16.39
N GLN A 280 40.91 17.90 17.15
CA GLN A 280 42.21 18.57 17.38
C GLN A 280 43.35 17.98 16.54
N SER A 281 43.15 16.81 15.95
CA SER A 281 44.12 16.14 15.07
C SER A 281 43.61 16.10 13.63
N LEU A 282 44.53 16.10 12.66
CA LEU A 282 44.19 15.95 11.24
C LEU A 282 43.43 14.63 10.97
N THR A 283 43.81 13.55 11.65
CA THR A 283 43.14 12.26 11.54
C THR A 283 41.68 12.35 12.01
N ASP A 284 41.46 12.97 13.17
CA ASP A 284 40.13 13.13 13.76
C ASP A 284 39.26 14.05 12.91
N MET A 285 39.86 15.06 12.27
CA MET A 285 39.18 15.97 11.36
C MET A 285 38.67 15.24 10.11
N TRP A 286 39.51 14.46 9.44
CA TRP A 286 39.10 13.68 8.26
C TRP A 286 38.04 12.62 8.60
N LEU A 287 38.18 11.93 9.74
CA LEU A 287 37.17 10.98 10.21
C LEU A 287 35.83 11.65 10.51
N THR A 288 35.89 12.84 11.12
CA THR A 288 34.69 13.65 11.42
C THR A 288 34.03 14.12 10.13
N MET A 289 34.80 14.61 9.14
CA MET A 289 34.26 14.99 7.82
C MET A 289 33.59 13.80 7.11
N LEU A 290 34.22 12.63 7.11
CA LEU A 290 33.64 11.42 6.52
C LEU A 290 32.32 11.03 7.22
N SER A 291 32.32 11.06 8.56
CA SER A 291 31.14 10.78 9.37
C SER A 291 30.01 11.76 9.08
N MET A 292 30.31 13.07 8.99
CA MET A 292 29.32 14.11 8.65
C MET A 292 28.73 13.95 7.24
N ILE A 293 29.55 13.65 6.22
CA ILE A 293 29.05 13.45 4.85
C ILE A 293 28.13 12.23 4.79
N SER A 294 28.54 11.11 5.38
CA SER A 294 27.72 9.90 5.43
C SER A 294 26.43 10.12 6.23
N GLY A 295 26.52 10.86 7.33
CA GLY A 295 25.42 11.23 8.21
C GLY A 295 24.36 12.10 7.53
N ALA A 296 24.79 13.23 6.97
CA ALA A 296 23.92 14.16 6.26
C ALA A 296 23.19 13.49 5.09
N THR A 297 23.88 12.61 4.36
CA THR A 297 23.27 11.83 3.26
C THR A 297 22.17 10.90 3.78
N CYS A 298 22.44 10.15 4.85
CA CYS A 298 21.46 9.26 5.47
C CYS A 298 20.24 10.04 6.00
N TYR A 299 20.47 11.17 6.66
CA TYR A 299 19.41 12.01 7.20
C TYR A 299 18.53 12.63 6.09
N ALA A 300 19.13 13.07 4.99
CA ALA A 300 18.39 13.58 3.83
C ALA A 300 17.50 12.49 3.19
N LEU A 301 18.02 11.26 3.05
CA LEU A 301 17.23 10.12 2.57
C LEU A 301 16.06 9.80 3.52
N PHE A 302 16.30 9.83 4.84
CA PHE A 302 15.24 9.65 5.83
C PHE A 302 14.13 10.68 5.69
N LEU A 303 14.48 11.97 5.60
CA LEU A 303 13.50 13.03 5.40
C LEU A 303 12.68 12.80 4.12
N GLY A 304 13.33 12.47 3.00
CA GLY A 304 12.65 12.18 1.74
C GLY A 304 11.66 11.02 1.83
N HIS A 305 12.04 9.93 2.50
CA HIS A 305 11.15 8.79 2.71
C HIS A 305 10.01 9.09 3.69
N ALA A 306 10.28 9.81 4.78
CA ALA A 306 9.26 10.23 5.73
C ALA A 306 8.21 11.14 5.08
N THR A 307 8.62 12.11 4.26
CA THR A 307 7.70 12.96 3.48
C THR A 307 6.82 12.12 2.55
N ASN A 308 7.39 11.14 1.85
CA ASN A 308 6.62 10.25 0.97
C ASN A 308 5.59 9.41 1.73
N LEU A 309 5.94 8.89 2.91
CA LEU A 309 4.98 8.15 3.75
C LEU A 309 3.81 9.05 4.17
N ILE A 310 4.11 10.26 4.67
CA ILE A 310 3.08 11.22 5.08
C ILE A 310 2.13 11.53 3.92
N GLN A 311 2.67 11.71 2.70
CA GLN A 311 1.85 11.94 1.51
C GLN A 311 0.99 10.74 1.11
N SER A 312 1.45 9.51 1.36
CA SER A 312 0.74 8.28 0.98
C SER A 312 -0.39 7.87 1.93
N LEU A 313 -0.30 8.25 3.22
CA LEU A 313 -1.26 7.82 4.24
C LEU A 313 -2.65 8.43 4.08
N ASP A 314 -2.76 9.59 3.42
CA ASP A 314 -3.99 10.37 3.37
C ASP A 314 -4.41 10.72 1.93
N SER A 315 -4.38 9.71 1.04
CA SER A 315 -4.62 9.90 -0.40
C SER A 315 -6.03 10.42 -0.72
N SER A 316 -7.09 9.84 -0.16
CA SER A 316 -8.49 10.24 -0.46
C SER A 316 -8.85 11.62 0.08
N ARG A 317 -8.36 12.00 1.27
CA ARG A 317 -8.54 13.36 1.79
C ARG A 317 -7.68 14.37 1.04
N ARG A 318 -6.48 13.98 0.60
CA ARG A 318 -5.65 14.82 -0.26
C ARG A 318 -6.35 15.10 -1.58
N GLN A 319 -6.88 14.08 -2.26
CA GLN A 319 -7.66 14.24 -3.49
C GLN A 319 -8.88 15.13 -3.28
N TYR A 320 -9.60 14.98 -2.16
CA TYR A 320 -10.70 15.88 -1.80
C TYR A 320 -10.23 17.33 -1.66
N ARG A 321 -9.16 17.58 -0.89
CA ARG A 321 -8.58 18.94 -0.74
C ARG A 321 -8.16 19.53 -2.08
N GLU A 322 -7.52 18.74 -2.95
CA GLU A 322 -7.13 19.17 -4.29
C GLU A 322 -8.35 19.54 -5.16
N ARG A 323 -9.42 18.73 -5.13
CA ARG A 323 -10.68 19.00 -5.83
C ARG A 323 -11.36 20.27 -5.32
N VAL A 324 -11.51 20.44 -4.01
CA VAL A 324 -12.12 21.64 -3.42
C VAL A 324 -11.31 22.88 -3.76
N LYS A 325 -9.97 22.81 -3.71
CA LYS A 325 -9.10 23.93 -4.10
C LYS A 325 -9.31 24.35 -5.55
N GLN A 326 -9.45 23.41 -6.48
CA GLN A 326 -9.77 23.72 -7.88
C GLN A 326 -11.12 24.43 -8.02
N VAL A 327 -12.12 24.01 -7.24
CA VAL A 327 -13.43 24.66 -7.20
C VAL A 327 -13.31 26.08 -6.66
N GLU A 328 -12.57 26.30 -5.58
CA GLU A 328 -12.30 27.64 -5.03
C GLU A 328 -11.62 28.57 -6.05
N GLU A 329 -10.59 28.08 -6.74
CA GLU A 329 -9.91 28.81 -7.82
C GLU A 329 -10.87 29.17 -8.95
N TYR A 330 -11.75 28.24 -9.35
CA TYR A 330 -12.79 28.49 -10.35
C TYR A 330 -13.78 29.56 -9.89
N MET A 331 -14.26 29.49 -8.65
CA MET A 331 -15.18 30.48 -8.08
C MET A 331 -14.55 31.88 -8.03
N ALA A 332 -13.27 31.95 -7.69
CA ALA A 332 -12.51 33.21 -7.67
C ALA A 332 -12.31 33.77 -9.10
N TYR A 333 -11.90 32.93 -10.05
CA TYR A 333 -11.72 33.31 -11.45
C TYR A 333 -13.02 33.84 -12.08
N ARG A 334 -14.15 33.19 -11.82
CA ARG A 334 -15.48 33.62 -12.28
C ARG A 334 -16.10 34.75 -11.45
N LYS A 335 -15.44 35.17 -10.36
CA LYS A 335 -15.91 36.22 -9.45
C LYS A 335 -17.31 35.96 -8.92
N LEU A 336 -17.60 34.71 -8.53
CA LEU A 336 -18.93 34.36 -8.03
C LEU A 336 -19.27 35.14 -6.74
N PRO A 337 -20.55 35.50 -6.50
CA PRO A 337 -20.98 36.16 -5.26
C PRO A 337 -20.72 35.31 -4.01
N ARG A 338 -20.53 35.97 -2.85
CA ARG A 338 -20.21 35.30 -1.58
C ARG A 338 -21.20 34.21 -1.19
N GLU A 339 -22.49 34.48 -1.34
CA GLU A 339 -23.58 33.54 -1.03
C GLU A 339 -23.47 32.26 -1.87
N MET A 340 -23.24 32.41 -3.19
CA MET A 340 -23.05 31.28 -4.09
C MET A 340 -21.80 30.47 -3.75
N ARG A 341 -20.71 31.13 -3.35
CA ARG A 341 -19.48 30.44 -2.92
C ARG A 341 -19.72 29.58 -1.68
N GLN A 342 -20.38 30.16 -0.66
CA GLN A 342 -20.73 29.43 0.55
C GLN A 342 -21.60 28.21 0.23
N ARG A 343 -22.63 28.39 -0.59
CA ARG A 343 -23.51 27.31 -1.02
C ARG A 343 -22.76 26.20 -1.75
N ILE A 344 -21.82 26.53 -2.65
CA ILE A 344 -20.96 25.54 -3.32
C ILE A 344 -20.06 24.80 -2.31
N THR A 345 -19.44 25.50 -1.37
CA THR A 345 -18.60 24.87 -0.35
C THR A 345 -19.38 23.89 0.52
N GLU A 346 -20.56 24.29 1.02
CA GLU A 346 -21.45 23.44 1.82
C GLU A 346 -21.92 22.20 1.02
N TYR A 347 -22.20 22.37 -0.29
CA TYR A 347 -22.53 21.26 -1.18
C TYR A 347 -21.40 20.21 -1.25
N PHE A 348 -20.16 20.66 -1.49
CA PHE A 348 -19.01 19.75 -1.58
C PHE A 348 -18.73 19.04 -0.24
N GLU A 349 -18.89 19.74 0.88
CA GLU A 349 -18.72 19.17 2.21
C GLU A 349 -19.76 18.07 2.47
N HIS A 350 -21.04 18.32 2.16
CA HIS A 350 -22.10 17.32 2.31
C HIS A 350 -21.92 16.13 1.35
N ARG A 351 -21.60 16.39 0.08
CA ARG A 351 -21.50 15.37 -0.98
C ARG A 351 -20.36 14.38 -0.79
N TYR A 352 -19.23 14.82 -0.22
CA TYR A 352 -18.01 14.04 -0.14
C TYR A 352 -17.55 13.75 1.31
N GLN A 353 -18.08 14.46 2.31
CA GLN A 353 -17.77 14.23 3.73
C GLN A 353 -16.26 14.21 4.02
N GLY A 354 -15.50 15.07 3.34
CA GLY A 354 -14.05 15.19 3.49
C GLY A 354 -13.20 14.13 2.77
N LYS A 355 -13.81 13.23 1.97
CA LYS A 355 -13.11 12.21 1.19
C LYS A 355 -13.65 12.10 -0.23
N PHE A 356 -12.76 12.03 -1.20
CA PHE A 356 -13.13 11.86 -2.59
C PHE A 356 -12.79 10.43 -3.05
N PHE A 357 -13.71 9.82 -3.79
CA PHE A 357 -13.53 8.53 -4.46
C PHE A 357 -14.07 8.65 -5.89
N ASP A 358 -13.30 8.15 -6.85
CA ASP A 358 -13.78 7.98 -8.23
C ASP A 358 -14.54 6.66 -8.34
N GLU A 359 -15.80 6.68 -7.93
CA GLU A 359 -16.62 5.46 -7.80
C GLU A 359 -16.80 4.73 -9.13
N GLU A 360 -16.90 5.45 -10.25
CA GLU A 360 -17.03 4.84 -11.59
C GLU A 360 -15.77 4.07 -11.99
N ALA A 361 -14.58 4.66 -11.77
CA ALA A 361 -13.32 3.98 -12.01
C ALA A 361 -13.14 2.75 -11.09
N ILE A 362 -13.42 2.90 -9.79
CA ILE A 362 -13.27 1.82 -8.81
C ILE A 362 -14.20 0.65 -9.15
N LEU A 363 -15.48 0.92 -9.40
CA LEU A 363 -16.44 -0.12 -9.77
C LEU A 363 -16.08 -0.75 -11.12
N GLY A 364 -15.55 0.05 -12.06
CA GLY A 364 -15.05 -0.37 -13.37
C GLY A 364 -13.96 -1.45 -13.33
N GLU A 365 -13.10 -1.42 -12.31
CA GLU A 365 -12.03 -2.42 -12.10
C GLU A 365 -12.55 -3.76 -11.54
N LEU A 366 -13.74 -3.76 -10.93
CA LEU A 366 -14.33 -4.98 -10.37
C LEU A 366 -14.92 -5.86 -11.46
N SER A 367 -14.86 -7.18 -11.25
CA SER A 367 -15.62 -8.15 -12.05
C SER A 367 -17.11 -7.87 -11.95
N GLU A 368 -17.87 -8.10 -13.02
CA GLU A 368 -19.31 -7.85 -13.13
C GLU A 368 -20.10 -8.29 -11.88
N LYS A 369 -19.95 -9.55 -11.47
CA LYS A 369 -20.65 -10.09 -10.30
C LYS A 369 -20.32 -9.37 -8.99
N LEU A 370 -19.04 -9.03 -8.78
CA LEU A 370 -18.59 -8.31 -7.58
C LEU A 370 -19.08 -6.86 -7.58
N ARG A 371 -19.15 -6.23 -8.77
CA ARG A 371 -19.72 -4.90 -8.95
C ARG A 371 -21.19 -4.88 -8.58
N GLU A 372 -21.96 -5.86 -9.07
CA GLU A 372 -23.37 -6.04 -8.71
C GLU A 372 -23.55 -6.23 -7.21
N ASP A 373 -22.76 -7.09 -6.57
CA ASP A 373 -22.81 -7.33 -5.13
C ASP A 373 -22.56 -6.04 -4.32
N VAL A 374 -21.56 -5.24 -4.72
CA VAL A 374 -21.23 -3.96 -4.05
C VAL A 374 -22.35 -2.93 -4.24
N ILE A 375 -22.89 -2.79 -5.45
CA ILE A 375 -23.97 -1.82 -5.72
C ILE A 375 -25.25 -2.22 -4.97
N ASN A 376 -25.63 -3.50 -5.01
CA ASN A 376 -26.78 -4.01 -4.25
C ASN A 376 -26.59 -3.78 -2.75
N TYR A 377 -25.38 -4.01 -2.22
CA TYR A 377 -25.08 -3.71 -0.82
C TYR A 377 -25.23 -2.22 -0.50
N ASN A 378 -24.69 -1.32 -1.34
CA ASN A 378 -24.80 0.13 -1.13
C ASN A 378 -26.25 0.61 -1.17
N CYS A 379 -27.09 0.02 -2.03
CA CYS A 379 -28.49 0.37 -2.19
C CYS A 379 -29.45 -0.39 -1.26
N ARG A 380 -28.98 -1.31 -0.41
CA ARG A 380 -29.85 -2.17 0.42
C ARG A 380 -30.85 -1.42 1.29
N SER A 381 -30.45 -0.25 1.81
CA SER A 381 -31.31 0.59 2.64
C SER A 381 -32.43 1.22 1.83
N LEU A 382 -32.12 1.63 0.59
CA LEU A 382 -33.10 2.18 -0.35
C LEU A 382 -34.08 1.11 -0.81
N VAL A 383 -33.57 -0.07 -1.17
CA VAL A 383 -34.39 -1.22 -1.61
C VAL A 383 -35.37 -1.65 -0.51
N ALA A 384 -34.91 -1.67 0.75
CA ALA A 384 -35.76 -2.02 1.88
C ALA A 384 -36.81 -0.95 2.21
N SER A 385 -36.52 0.34 1.99
CA SER A 385 -37.42 1.43 2.34
C SER A 385 -38.46 1.73 1.27
N VAL A 386 -38.15 1.50 -0.01
CA VAL A 386 -39.06 1.79 -1.12
C VAL A 386 -40.03 0.62 -1.32
N PRO A 387 -41.36 0.79 -1.06
CA PRO A 387 -42.33 -0.30 -1.13
C PRO A 387 -42.42 -0.96 -2.51
N PHE A 388 -42.10 -0.21 -3.56
CA PHE A 388 -42.04 -0.69 -4.93
C PHE A 388 -40.99 -1.79 -5.12
N PHE A 389 -39.84 -1.72 -4.44
CA PHE A 389 -38.80 -2.75 -4.52
C PHE A 389 -39.01 -3.91 -3.54
N ALA A 390 -39.68 -3.67 -2.41
CA ALA A 390 -39.86 -4.66 -1.35
C ALA A 390 -40.54 -5.96 -1.83
N ASN A 391 -41.45 -5.87 -2.81
CA ASN A 391 -42.19 -7.00 -3.37
C ASN A 391 -41.74 -7.38 -4.80
N ALA A 392 -40.65 -6.80 -5.29
CA ALA A 392 -40.17 -7.02 -6.64
C ALA A 392 -39.22 -8.24 -6.73
N ASP A 393 -39.07 -8.78 -7.93
CA ASP A 393 -38.07 -9.82 -8.21
C ASP A 393 -36.64 -9.30 -7.97
N GLY A 394 -35.77 -10.15 -7.42
CA GLY A 394 -34.40 -9.75 -7.09
C GLY A 394 -33.58 -9.33 -8.32
N ASN A 395 -33.81 -9.95 -9.48
CA ASN A 395 -33.10 -9.57 -10.71
C ASN A 395 -33.57 -8.20 -11.20
N PHE A 396 -34.87 -7.92 -11.14
CA PHE A 396 -35.40 -6.58 -11.42
C PHE A 396 -34.76 -5.52 -10.52
N VAL A 397 -34.68 -5.78 -9.21
CA VAL A 397 -34.05 -4.84 -8.27
C VAL A 397 -32.59 -4.60 -8.66
N SER A 398 -31.82 -5.65 -8.93
CA SER A 398 -30.42 -5.56 -9.36
C SER A 398 -30.25 -4.72 -10.64
N ASP A 399 -31.10 -4.96 -11.64
CA ASP A 399 -31.08 -4.24 -12.93
C ASP A 399 -31.44 -2.76 -12.80
N VAL A 400 -32.26 -2.40 -11.80
CA VAL A 400 -32.54 -1.00 -11.48
C VAL A 400 -31.39 -0.37 -10.72
N VAL A 401 -30.92 -0.97 -9.62
CA VAL A 401 -29.92 -0.35 -8.74
C VAL A 401 -28.57 -0.14 -9.43
N THR A 402 -28.20 -1.01 -10.36
CA THR A 402 -26.98 -0.88 -11.19
C THR A 402 -27.03 0.32 -12.14
N LYS A 403 -28.21 0.88 -12.41
CA LYS A 403 -28.41 2.05 -13.29
C LYS A 403 -28.72 3.34 -12.53
N LEU A 404 -28.80 3.28 -11.20
CA LEU A 404 -29.03 4.45 -10.35
C LEU A 404 -27.78 5.34 -10.28
N ARG A 405 -27.99 6.66 -10.19
CA ARG A 405 -26.92 7.63 -9.95
C ARG A 405 -27.19 8.43 -8.68
N TYR A 406 -26.20 8.50 -7.81
CA TYR A 406 -26.28 9.26 -6.57
C TYR A 406 -26.14 10.77 -6.81
N GLU A 407 -27.13 11.54 -6.36
CA GLU A 407 -27.22 13.00 -6.47
C GLU A 407 -27.54 13.61 -5.10
N VAL A 408 -27.03 14.82 -4.84
CA VAL A 408 -27.27 15.57 -3.60
C VAL A 408 -27.92 16.91 -3.95
N PHE A 409 -28.91 17.32 -3.17
CA PHE A 409 -29.58 18.62 -3.29
C PHE A 409 -29.59 19.34 -1.95
N GLN A 410 -29.47 20.67 -1.98
CA GLN A 410 -29.46 21.52 -0.79
C GLN A 410 -30.87 22.04 -0.47
N PRO A 411 -31.16 22.42 0.79
CA PRO A 411 -32.41 23.06 1.16
C PRO A 411 -32.77 24.24 0.24
N GLY A 412 -34.01 24.27 -0.25
CA GLY A 412 -34.52 25.27 -1.17
C GLY A 412 -34.30 24.96 -2.66
N ASP A 413 -33.52 23.93 -3.02
CA ASP A 413 -33.28 23.56 -4.41
C ASP A 413 -34.56 23.05 -5.08
N ILE A 414 -34.88 23.58 -6.26
CA ILE A 414 -35.96 23.05 -7.10
C ILE A 414 -35.40 21.87 -7.90
N ILE A 415 -35.73 20.66 -7.48
CA ILE A 415 -35.28 19.39 -8.06
C ILE A 415 -36.05 19.11 -9.36
N ILE A 416 -37.37 19.33 -9.34
CA ILE A 416 -38.25 19.25 -10.50
C ILE A 416 -39.01 20.56 -10.61
N LYS A 417 -39.12 21.10 -11.83
CA LYS A 417 -39.94 22.26 -12.11
C LYS A 417 -41.16 21.86 -12.95
N GLU A 418 -42.34 22.29 -12.52
CA GLU A 418 -43.59 22.09 -13.24
C GLU A 418 -43.50 22.60 -14.70
N GLY A 419 -44.20 21.92 -15.61
CA GLY A 419 -44.26 22.27 -17.05
C GLY A 419 -42.99 21.94 -17.85
N THR A 420 -41.92 21.49 -17.21
CA THR A 420 -40.70 21.07 -17.91
C THR A 420 -40.81 19.63 -18.44
N ILE A 421 -39.95 19.26 -19.38
CA ILE A 421 -39.83 17.88 -19.87
C ILE A 421 -39.01 17.08 -18.86
N GLY A 422 -39.54 15.95 -18.40
CA GLY A 422 -38.83 15.07 -17.46
C GLY A 422 -37.95 14.05 -18.16
N THR A 423 -36.69 13.96 -17.76
CA THR A 423 -35.70 13.01 -18.32
C THR A 423 -35.25 11.93 -17.33
N LYS A 424 -35.65 12.06 -16.06
CA LYS A 424 -35.30 11.12 -14.97
C LYS A 424 -36.33 11.15 -13.84
N MET A 425 -36.39 10.09 -13.06
CA MET A 425 -37.10 10.03 -11.78
C MET A 425 -36.11 9.92 -10.62
N TYR A 426 -36.59 10.07 -9.39
CA TYR A 426 -35.77 10.09 -8.19
C TYR A 426 -36.34 9.19 -7.09
N PHE A 427 -35.45 8.47 -6.41
CA PHE A 427 -35.72 7.75 -5.17
C PHE A 427 -35.04 8.49 -4.01
N ILE A 428 -35.74 8.65 -2.89
CA ILE A 428 -35.24 9.36 -1.71
C ILE A 428 -34.55 8.35 -0.79
N GLN A 429 -33.22 8.46 -0.68
CA GLN A 429 -32.45 7.69 0.28
C GLN A 429 -32.54 8.33 1.67
N GLU A 430 -32.34 9.65 1.73
CA GLU A 430 -32.35 10.44 2.97
C GLU A 430 -32.76 11.88 2.64
N GLY A 431 -33.66 12.45 3.44
CA GLY A 431 -34.08 13.85 3.36
C GLY A 431 -35.57 14.01 3.06
N ILE A 432 -36.01 15.27 3.03
CA ILE A 432 -37.42 15.63 2.84
C ILE A 432 -37.54 16.57 1.65
N VAL A 433 -38.50 16.28 0.77
CA VAL A 433 -38.84 17.13 -0.38
C VAL A 433 -40.31 17.54 -0.31
N ASP A 434 -40.59 18.79 -0.64
CA ASP A 434 -41.92 19.34 -0.78
C ASP A 434 -42.39 19.25 -2.23
N ILE A 435 -43.63 18.79 -2.43
CA ILE A 435 -44.36 18.99 -3.68
C ILE A 435 -45.04 20.35 -3.61
N VAL A 436 -44.58 21.29 -4.43
CA VAL A 436 -45.01 22.69 -4.43
C VAL A 436 -45.92 22.95 -5.63
N MET A 437 -47.09 23.53 -5.37
CA MET A 437 -48.04 23.95 -6.41
C MET A 437 -47.63 25.28 -7.04
N ALA A 438 -48.24 25.64 -8.18
CA ALA A 438 -47.95 26.89 -8.89
C ALA A 438 -48.15 28.17 -8.07
N ASN A 439 -49.01 28.14 -7.04
CA ASN A 439 -49.24 29.25 -6.12
C ASN A 439 -48.17 29.38 -5.02
N GLY A 440 -47.22 28.45 -4.94
CA GLY A 440 -46.16 28.39 -3.92
C GLY A 440 -46.53 27.64 -2.64
N GLU A 441 -47.76 27.13 -2.52
CA GLU A 441 -48.17 26.32 -1.38
C GLU A 441 -47.63 24.89 -1.47
N VAL A 442 -47.28 24.32 -0.31
CA VAL A 442 -46.82 22.93 -0.18
C VAL A 442 -48.05 22.02 -0.18
N ALA A 443 -48.18 21.19 -1.20
CA ALA A 443 -49.26 20.22 -1.34
C ALA A 443 -49.08 19.03 -0.38
N THR A 444 -47.86 18.54 -0.29
CA THR A 444 -47.45 17.41 0.55
C THR A 444 -45.93 17.32 0.56
N SER A 445 -45.36 16.60 1.52
CA SER A 445 -43.92 16.35 1.62
C SER A 445 -43.64 14.85 1.57
N LEU A 446 -42.56 14.47 0.89
CA LEU A 446 -42.10 13.09 0.77
C LEU A 446 -40.78 12.95 1.52
N SER A 447 -40.64 11.85 2.26
CA SER A 447 -39.43 11.51 3.01
C SER A 447 -38.81 10.19 2.52
N ASP A 448 -37.74 9.76 3.18
CA ASP A 448 -37.00 8.52 2.98
C ASP A 448 -37.88 7.33 2.58
N GLY A 449 -37.48 6.59 1.53
CA GLY A 449 -38.24 5.46 0.96
C GLY A 449 -39.34 5.86 -0.02
N SER A 450 -39.64 7.15 -0.16
CA SER A 450 -40.52 7.63 -1.23
C SER A 450 -39.76 7.83 -2.54
N TYR A 451 -40.51 7.96 -3.64
CA TYR A 451 -39.99 8.30 -4.96
C TYR A 451 -40.93 9.25 -5.69
N PHE A 452 -40.38 10.00 -6.63
CA PHE A 452 -41.12 11.01 -7.39
C PHE A 452 -40.56 11.21 -8.80
N GLY A 453 -41.38 11.82 -9.66
CA GLY A 453 -41.02 12.15 -11.04
C GLY A 453 -41.19 11.01 -12.04
N GLU A 454 -41.89 9.95 -11.66
CA GLU A 454 -42.22 8.78 -12.49
C GLU A 454 -43.29 9.07 -13.55
N ILE A 455 -44.26 9.95 -13.25
CA ILE A 455 -45.45 10.18 -14.08
C ILE A 455 -45.06 10.53 -15.52
N CYS A 456 -44.19 11.53 -15.69
CA CYS A 456 -43.77 11.99 -17.02
C CYS A 456 -42.97 10.94 -17.80
N LEU A 457 -42.32 9.98 -17.12
CA LEU A 457 -41.55 8.93 -17.79
C LEU A 457 -42.47 7.90 -18.47
N LEU A 458 -43.67 7.69 -17.91
CA LEU A 458 -44.65 6.73 -18.42
C LEU A 458 -45.65 7.37 -19.39
N THR A 459 -46.11 8.57 -19.07
CA THR A 459 -47.13 9.25 -19.87
C THR A 459 -46.55 10.03 -21.04
N ASN A 460 -45.24 10.32 -21.02
CA ASN A 460 -44.55 11.24 -21.94
C ASN A 460 -45.08 12.69 -21.84
N ALA A 461 -45.81 13.02 -20.77
CA ALA A 461 -46.31 14.37 -20.49
C ALA A 461 -45.26 15.23 -19.77
N ARG A 462 -45.53 16.52 -19.65
CA ARG A 462 -44.70 17.45 -18.86
C ARG A 462 -44.81 17.17 -17.36
N ARG A 463 -43.86 17.71 -16.58
CA ARG A 463 -43.86 17.62 -15.12
C ARG A 463 -45.11 18.29 -14.55
N VAL A 464 -45.89 17.54 -13.78
CA VAL A 464 -47.19 17.97 -13.24
C VAL A 464 -47.12 18.84 -11.99
N ALA A 465 -45.99 18.85 -11.29
CA ALA A 465 -45.79 19.63 -10.08
C ALA A 465 -44.30 19.96 -9.94
N SER A 466 -44.00 21.00 -9.15
CA SER A 466 -42.63 21.31 -8.76
C SER A 466 -42.26 20.52 -7.50
N VAL A 467 -41.00 20.10 -7.40
CA VAL A 467 -40.47 19.41 -6.21
C VAL A 467 -39.28 20.21 -5.70
N ARG A 468 -39.33 20.62 -4.44
CA ARG A 468 -38.32 21.42 -3.77
C ARG A 468 -37.72 20.66 -2.59
N ALA A 469 -36.41 20.68 -2.43
CA ALA A 469 -35.76 20.12 -1.24
C ALA A 469 -36.07 20.97 -0.01
N GLU A 470 -36.59 20.37 1.06
CA GLU A 470 -36.79 21.03 2.36
C GLU A 470 -35.50 20.93 3.19
N THR A 471 -34.89 19.74 3.22
CA THR A 471 -33.62 19.46 3.89
C THR A 471 -32.53 19.12 2.86
N TYR A 472 -31.32 18.83 3.33
CA TYR A 472 -30.33 18.17 2.48
C TYR A 472 -30.88 16.82 2.03
N CYS A 473 -30.93 16.60 0.72
CA CYS A 473 -31.51 15.40 0.13
C CYS A 473 -30.44 14.57 -0.58
N ASN A 474 -30.31 13.32 -0.16
CA ASN A 474 -29.53 12.28 -0.81
C ASN A 474 -30.46 11.44 -1.68
N LEU A 475 -30.35 11.60 -2.99
CA LEU A 475 -31.26 11.01 -3.96
C LEU A 475 -30.52 10.05 -4.89
N PHE A 476 -31.24 9.04 -5.36
CA PHE A 476 -30.82 8.24 -6.51
C PHE A 476 -31.69 8.57 -7.71
N SER A 477 -31.06 8.97 -8.81
CA SER A 477 -31.75 9.26 -10.06
C SER A 477 -31.70 8.08 -11.02
N LEU A 478 -32.79 7.90 -11.77
CA LEU A 478 -32.92 6.91 -12.83
C LEU A 478 -33.38 7.60 -14.11
N SER A 479 -32.58 7.53 -15.18
CA SER A 479 -32.91 8.17 -16.46
C SER A 479 -34.07 7.46 -17.17
N VAL A 480 -34.79 8.19 -18.02
CA VAL A 480 -35.88 7.64 -18.85
C VAL A 480 -35.42 6.49 -19.74
N GLU A 481 -34.19 6.57 -20.27
CA GLU A 481 -33.57 5.55 -21.11
C GLU A 481 -33.34 4.26 -20.30
N HIS A 482 -32.74 4.39 -19.11
CA HIS A 482 -32.48 3.26 -18.22
C HIS A 482 -33.77 2.65 -17.68
N PHE A 483 -34.73 3.51 -17.33
CA PHE A 483 -36.05 3.13 -16.84
C PHE A 483 -36.79 2.27 -17.88
N ASN A 484 -36.90 2.75 -19.12
CA ASN A 484 -37.55 1.98 -20.18
C ASN A 484 -36.79 0.68 -20.48
N ALA A 485 -35.46 0.73 -20.55
CA ALA A 485 -34.65 -0.46 -20.82
C ALA A 485 -34.83 -1.57 -19.76
N VAL A 486 -35.08 -1.21 -18.49
CA VAL A 486 -35.43 -2.21 -17.46
C VAL A 486 -36.88 -2.65 -17.63
N LEU A 487 -37.84 -1.74 -17.71
CA LEU A 487 -39.25 -2.10 -17.75
C LEU A 487 -39.69 -2.89 -18.99
N ASP A 488 -38.95 -2.77 -20.10
CA ASP A 488 -39.16 -3.60 -21.29
C ASP A 488 -38.85 -5.08 -21.03
N GLN A 489 -37.98 -5.37 -20.05
CA GLN A 489 -37.67 -6.75 -19.61
C GLN A 489 -38.64 -7.26 -18.55
N TYR A 490 -39.31 -6.35 -17.81
CA TYR A 490 -40.21 -6.67 -16.69
C TYR A 490 -41.60 -6.04 -16.89
N PRO A 491 -42.41 -6.54 -17.84
CA PRO A 491 -43.68 -5.92 -18.23
C PRO A 491 -44.73 -5.90 -17.11
N LEU A 492 -44.71 -6.87 -16.19
CA LEU A 492 -45.60 -6.86 -15.02
C LEU A 492 -45.32 -5.66 -14.12
N MET A 493 -44.03 -5.34 -13.93
CA MET A 493 -43.62 -4.20 -13.11
C MET A 493 -43.96 -2.87 -13.79
N ARG A 494 -43.87 -2.81 -15.12
CA ARG A 494 -44.34 -1.68 -15.93
C ARG A 494 -45.81 -1.37 -15.63
N ARG A 495 -46.69 -2.38 -15.66
CA ARG A 495 -48.13 -2.21 -15.38
C ARG A 495 -48.39 -1.67 -13.97
N THR A 496 -47.70 -2.22 -12.97
CA THR A 496 -47.82 -1.74 -11.58
C THR A 496 -47.43 -0.28 -11.45
N MET A 497 -46.41 0.16 -12.17
CA MET A 497 -45.98 1.55 -12.10
C MET A 497 -46.88 2.48 -12.92
N GLU A 498 -47.42 2.02 -14.04
CA GLU A 498 -48.45 2.74 -14.81
C GLU A 498 -49.72 2.98 -13.99
N SER A 499 -50.20 1.97 -13.23
CA SER A 499 -51.39 2.14 -12.38
C SER A 499 -51.15 3.13 -11.22
N VAL A 500 -49.98 3.07 -10.58
CA VAL A 500 -49.60 4.03 -9.52
C VAL A 500 -49.44 5.44 -10.09
N ALA A 501 -48.83 5.57 -11.26
CA ALA A 501 -48.67 6.87 -11.93
C ALA A 501 -50.01 7.48 -12.33
N ALA A 502 -50.95 6.67 -12.83
CA ALA A 502 -52.30 7.11 -13.18
C ALA A 502 -53.07 7.63 -11.97
N GLU A 503 -53.05 6.91 -10.84
CA GLU A 503 -53.73 7.35 -9.63
C GLU A 503 -53.11 8.64 -9.04
N ARG A 504 -51.77 8.73 -9.03
CA ARG A 504 -51.07 9.96 -8.62
C ARG A 504 -51.35 11.13 -9.55
N TYR A 505 -51.47 10.88 -10.86
CA TYR A 505 -51.85 11.91 -11.84
C TYR A 505 -53.24 12.47 -11.53
N ARG A 506 -54.22 11.59 -11.29
CA ARG A 506 -55.60 11.97 -10.97
C ARG A 506 -55.69 12.80 -9.69
N ILE A 507 -55.03 12.37 -8.62
CA ILE A 507 -54.97 13.10 -7.34
C ILE A 507 -54.35 14.49 -7.54
N ASN A 508 -53.24 14.59 -8.27
CA ASN A 508 -52.60 15.88 -8.53
C ASN A 508 -53.46 16.79 -9.42
N ARG A 509 -54.18 16.22 -10.40
CA ARG A 509 -55.13 16.95 -11.26
C ARG A 509 -56.29 17.52 -10.47
N GLU A 510 -56.88 16.74 -9.56
CA GLU A 510 -57.96 17.21 -8.69
C GLU A 510 -57.49 18.35 -7.77
N ARG A 511 -56.28 18.24 -7.22
CA ARG A 511 -55.67 19.31 -6.41
C ARG A 511 -55.39 20.58 -7.21
N MET A 512 -54.89 20.45 -8.43
CA MET A 512 -54.66 21.57 -9.35
C MET A 512 -55.97 22.29 -9.70
N ARG A 513 -57.05 21.54 -9.96
CA ARG A 513 -58.38 22.09 -10.22
C ARG A 513 -58.95 22.83 -9.00
N ALA A 514 -58.74 22.32 -7.79
CA ALA A 514 -59.18 22.96 -6.55
C ALA A 514 -58.42 24.28 -6.25
N CYS A 515 -57.18 24.42 -6.74
CA CYS A 515 -56.30 25.55 -6.47
C CYS A 515 -56.41 26.70 -7.52
N GLY A 516 -57.18 26.52 -8.60
CA GLY A 516 -57.46 27.59 -9.57
C GLY A 516 -56.25 28.04 -10.39
N SER A 517 -55.34 27.13 -10.76
CA SER A 517 -54.13 27.47 -11.51
C SER A 517 -54.44 27.90 -12.97
N THR A 518 -53.86 29.01 -13.40
CA THR A 518 -54.18 29.75 -14.65
C THR A 518 -53.60 29.13 -15.93
N LEU A 519 -53.05 27.91 -15.88
CA LEU A 519 -52.43 27.20 -17.01
C LEU A 519 -53.40 26.33 -17.83
N GLN A 520 -54.68 26.70 -17.81
CA GLN A 520 -55.80 25.88 -18.28
C GLN A 520 -55.86 25.64 -19.80
N SER A 521 -55.06 26.32 -20.62
CA SER A 521 -55.15 26.22 -22.08
C SER A 521 -54.13 25.28 -22.75
N GLN A 522 -53.04 24.89 -22.07
CA GLN A 522 -52.04 23.95 -22.60
C GLN A 522 -52.15 22.55 -22.01
N THR A 523 -52.70 22.42 -20.79
CA THR A 523 -52.95 21.12 -20.14
C THR A 523 -54.01 20.29 -20.86
N ASP A 524 -55.02 20.89 -21.50
CA ASP A 524 -56.11 20.12 -22.16
C ASP A 524 -55.63 19.26 -23.35
N CYS A 525 -54.53 19.64 -24.03
CA CYS A 525 -53.96 18.84 -25.13
C CYS A 525 -53.13 17.65 -24.61
N ASP A 526 -52.31 17.87 -23.58
CA ASP A 526 -51.55 16.81 -22.92
C ASP A 526 -52.51 15.87 -22.15
N ASP A 527 -53.57 16.41 -21.53
CA ASP A 527 -54.61 15.65 -20.81
C ASP A 527 -55.31 14.64 -21.70
N ASN A 528 -55.74 15.03 -22.91
CA ASN A 528 -56.35 14.09 -23.85
C ASN A 528 -55.37 13.00 -24.30
N MET A 529 -54.07 13.28 -24.33
CA MET A 529 -53.04 12.31 -24.72
C MET A 529 -52.70 11.34 -23.58
N VAL A 530 -52.70 11.83 -22.34
CA VAL A 530 -52.49 11.03 -21.12
C VAL A 530 -53.70 10.16 -20.82
N ASP A 531 -54.91 10.73 -20.82
CA ASP A 531 -56.16 10.00 -20.60
C ASP A 531 -56.32 8.91 -21.69
N ASN A 532 -56.04 9.20 -22.97
CA ASN A 532 -56.05 8.17 -24.03
C ASN A 532 -54.96 7.10 -23.86
N LYS A 533 -53.76 7.40 -23.35
CA LYS A 533 -52.70 6.39 -23.16
C LYS A 533 -52.98 5.49 -21.95
N ILE A 534 -53.49 6.07 -20.87
CA ILE A 534 -53.85 5.36 -19.65
C ILE A 534 -55.10 4.51 -19.90
N GLU A 535 -56.14 5.08 -20.52
CA GLU A 535 -57.35 4.34 -20.88
C GLU A 535 -57.07 3.25 -21.92
N ASN A 536 -56.27 3.50 -22.97
CA ASN A 536 -55.96 2.44 -23.94
C ASN A 536 -55.08 1.34 -23.34
N ASN A 537 -54.13 1.63 -22.44
CA ASN A 537 -53.34 0.56 -21.80
C ASN A 537 -54.14 -0.25 -20.76
N VAL A 538 -55.16 0.33 -20.13
CA VAL A 538 -56.04 -0.37 -19.17
C VAL A 538 -57.16 -1.14 -19.90
N ILE A 539 -57.72 -0.58 -20.98
CA ILE A 539 -58.89 -1.15 -21.69
C ILE A 539 -58.50 -2.20 -22.75
N ILE A 540 -57.30 -2.15 -23.34
CA ILE A 540 -56.88 -3.14 -24.37
C ILE A 540 -56.70 -4.56 -23.79
N GLU A 541 -56.67 -4.75 -22.46
CA GLU A 541 -56.47 -6.08 -21.85
C GLU A 541 -57.60 -6.64 -20.98
N GLU A 542 -58.65 -5.88 -20.63
CA GLU A 542 -59.87 -6.52 -20.08
C GLU A 542 -60.55 -7.44 -21.11
N HIS A 543 -60.19 -7.33 -22.39
CA HIS A 543 -60.62 -8.26 -23.45
C HIS A 543 -59.65 -9.43 -23.73
N LYS A 544 -58.61 -9.64 -22.90
CA LYS A 544 -57.66 -10.77 -23.05
C LYS A 544 -57.45 -11.62 -21.79
N LEU A 545 -58.34 -11.54 -20.81
CA LEU A 545 -58.41 -12.46 -19.66
C LEU A 545 -59.55 -13.46 -19.81
#